data_AF-A0A2V7J4L8-F1
#
_entry.id   AF-A0A2V7J4L8-F1
#
_cell.length_a   1.000
_cell.length_b   1.000
_cell.length_c   1.000
_cell.angle_alpha   90.00
_cell.angle_beta   90.00
_cell.angle_gamma   90.00
#
_symmetry.space_group_name_H-M   'P 1'
#
loop_
_entity.id
_entity.type
_entity.pdbx_description
1 polymer ?
#
loop_
_entity_poly.entity_id
_entity_poly.type
_entity_poly.pdbx_seq_one_letter_code
_entity_poly.pdbx_strand_id
1 'polypeptide(L)'
;MRRRLAETAFGRLLALGDVEPVVTRARHRAALERALTEVEAFRVARASGVDAAATATHLRAAMGALDDLIGVVTPDDVLDRVFASFCVGK
;
A
#
# COMPACT_ATOMS: atom_id res chain seq x y z
N MET A 1 12.54 10.49 -9.94
CA MET A 1 12.53 9.08 -9.45
C MET A 1 11.14 8.66 -8.94
N ARG A 2 10.52 9.39 -8.00
CA ARG A 2 9.15 9.13 -7.49
C ARG A 2 8.07 8.98 -8.57
N ARG A 3 8.08 9.82 -9.60
CA ARG A 3 7.13 9.77 -10.74
C ARG A 3 7.14 8.45 -11.50
N ARG A 4 8.32 7.85 -11.65
CA ARG A 4 8.54 6.66 -12.48
C ARG A 4 8.09 5.38 -11.77
N LEU A 5 8.28 5.31 -10.45
CA LEU A 5 7.72 4.24 -9.60
C LEU A 5 6.19 4.29 -9.59
N ALA A 6 5.62 5.50 -9.44
CA ALA A 6 4.18 5.69 -9.50
C ALA A 6 3.61 5.27 -10.86
N GLU A 7 4.23 5.66 -11.99
CA GLU A 7 3.78 5.24 -13.32
C GLU A 7 3.81 3.71 -13.52
N THR A 8 4.88 3.01 -13.11
CA THR A 8 4.92 1.54 -13.26
C THR A 8 4.01 0.80 -12.28
N ALA A 9 3.81 1.31 -11.06
CA ALA A 9 2.91 0.68 -10.09
C ALA A 9 1.44 0.92 -10.43
N PHE A 10 1.07 2.12 -10.89
CA PHE A 10 -0.32 2.50 -11.17
C PHE A 10 -0.79 2.24 -12.60
N GLY A 11 0.12 2.23 -13.59
CA GLY A 11 -0.24 2.16 -15.00
C GLY A 11 -1.05 0.91 -15.38
N ARG A 12 -0.83 -0.21 -14.69
CA ARG A 12 -1.61 -1.45 -14.88
C ARG A 12 -2.84 -1.53 -13.99
N LEU A 13 -2.78 -1.01 -12.77
CA LEU A 13 -3.86 -1.13 -11.77
C LEU A 13 -5.05 -0.20 -12.08
N LEU A 14 -4.79 0.96 -12.68
CA LEU A 14 -5.84 1.88 -13.16
C LEU A 14 -6.63 1.36 -14.37
N ALA A 15 -6.10 0.35 -15.09
CA ALA A 15 -6.72 -0.19 -16.30
C ALA A 15 -7.80 -1.26 -16.02
N LEU A 16 -7.98 -1.71 -14.77
CA LEU A 16 -8.82 -2.85 -14.38
C LEU A 16 -10.17 -2.46 -13.75
N GLY A 17 -10.76 -1.32 -14.11
CA GLY A 17 -12.00 -0.83 -13.49
C GLY A 17 -13.14 -1.85 -13.43
N ASP A 18 -13.79 -2.02 -12.27
CA ASP A 18 -15.12 -1.45 -11.99
C ASP A 18 -15.58 -1.71 -10.53
N VAL A 19 -16.35 -0.74 -9.99
CA VAL A 19 -17.12 -0.73 -8.71
C VAL A 19 -16.34 -1.14 -7.42
N GLU A 20 -15.41 -0.29 -6.97
CA GLU A 20 -15.11 -0.01 -5.54
C GLU A 20 -14.13 1.19 -5.36
N PRO A 21 -14.33 2.37 -6.00
CA PRO A 21 -13.17 3.19 -6.37
C PRO A 21 -12.56 3.99 -5.23
N VAL A 22 -13.34 4.54 -4.30
CA VAL A 22 -12.84 5.57 -3.37
C VAL A 22 -12.09 4.99 -2.18
N VAL A 23 -12.67 4.01 -1.48
CA VAL A 23 -12.03 3.36 -0.32
C VAL A 23 -10.78 2.62 -0.75
N THR A 24 -10.87 1.87 -1.85
CA THR A 24 -9.74 1.18 -2.47
C THR A 24 -8.63 2.16 -2.87
N ARG A 25 -8.96 3.30 -3.52
CA ARG A 25 -7.97 4.36 -3.81
C ARG A 25 -7.32 4.93 -2.55
N ALA A 26 -8.07 5.13 -1.46
CA ALA A 26 -7.54 5.65 -0.21
C ALA A 26 -6.60 4.63 0.48
N ARG A 27 -6.99 3.36 0.57
CA ARG A 27 -6.17 2.28 1.13
C ARG A 27 -4.90 2.06 0.30
N HIS A 28 -5.04 2.00 -1.03
CA HIS A 28 -3.92 1.90 -1.96
C HIS A 28 -2.96 3.09 -1.85
N ARG A 29 -3.50 4.30 -1.76
CA ARG A 29 -2.70 5.50 -1.56
C ARG A 29 -1.92 5.43 -0.23
N ALA A 30 -2.57 5.06 0.86
CA ALA A 30 -1.93 4.93 2.16
C ALA A 30 -0.81 3.87 2.15
N ALA A 31 -1.06 2.72 1.54
CA ALA A 31 -0.07 1.65 1.35
C ALA A 31 1.17 2.14 0.60
N LEU A 32 0.98 2.92 -0.47
CA LEU A 32 2.07 3.50 -1.26
C LEU A 32 2.81 4.62 -0.54
N GLU A 33 2.10 5.46 0.22
CA GLU A 33 2.72 6.50 1.07
C GLU A 33 3.61 5.88 2.14
N ARG A 34 3.16 4.77 2.76
CA ARG A 34 3.98 3.97 3.68
C ARG A 34 5.20 3.40 2.98
N ALA A 35 5.02 2.71 1.84
CA ALA A 35 6.14 2.13 1.10
C ALA A 35 7.19 3.18 0.70
N LEU A 36 6.75 4.36 0.25
CA LEU A 36 7.65 5.45 -0.10
C LEU A 36 8.40 5.99 1.12
N THR A 37 7.71 6.14 2.25
CA THR A 37 8.32 6.60 3.52
C THR A 37 9.45 5.66 3.94
N GLU A 38 9.21 4.36 3.89
CA GLU A 38 10.22 3.36 4.23
C GLU A 38 11.40 3.36 3.26
N VAL A 39 11.17 3.52 1.96
CA VAL A 39 12.27 3.64 0.98
C VAL A 39 13.12 4.89 1.22
N GLU A 40 12.53 6.00 1.64
CA GLU A 40 13.28 7.20 2.01
C GLU A 40 14.07 6.98 3.31
N ALA A 41 13.46 6.35 4.33
CA ALA A 41 14.12 5.99 5.57
C ALA A 41 15.33 5.07 5.33
N PHE A 42 15.20 4.08 4.43
CA PHE A 42 16.30 3.25 3.95
C PHE A 42 17.45 4.10 3.38
N ARG A 43 17.13 5.09 2.51
CA ARG A 43 18.15 5.95 1.90
C ARG A 43 18.89 6.77 2.95
N VAL A 44 18.16 7.34 3.91
CA VAL A 44 18.73 8.12 5.02
C VAL A 44 19.60 7.23 5.89
N ALA A 45 19.09 6.10 6.38
CA ALA A 45 19.82 5.15 7.22
C ALA A 45 21.13 4.70 6.57
N ARG A 46 21.08 4.36 5.27
CA ARG A 46 22.27 3.98 4.50
C ARG A 46 23.27 5.12 4.38
N ALA A 47 22.82 6.35 4.16
CA ALA A 47 23.69 7.52 4.06
C ALA A 47 24.32 7.90 5.42
N SER A 48 23.62 7.63 6.52
CA SER A 48 24.09 7.84 7.89
C SER A 48 24.98 6.71 8.41
N GLY A 49 25.29 5.70 7.60
CA GLY A 49 26.17 4.58 7.99
C GLY A 49 25.54 3.61 8.99
N VAL A 50 24.21 3.54 9.05
CA VAL A 50 23.50 2.54 9.85
C VAL A 50 23.83 1.14 9.33
N ASP A 51 23.91 0.17 10.24
CA ASP A 51 24.15 -1.23 9.90
C ASP A 51 23.23 -1.75 8.78
N ALA A 52 23.75 -2.62 7.93
CA ALA A 52 23.04 -3.12 6.76
C ALA A 52 21.80 -3.95 7.13
N ALA A 53 21.86 -4.75 8.19
CA ALA A 53 20.73 -5.55 8.64
C ALA A 53 19.61 -4.68 9.21
N ALA A 54 19.97 -3.64 9.97
CA ALA A 54 19.05 -2.62 10.44
C ALA A 54 18.43 -1.84 9.27
N THR A 55 19.26 -1.38 8.33
CA THR A 55 18.79 -0.62 7.16
C THR A 55 17.85 -1.45 6.26
N ALA A 56 18.10 -2.76 6.12
CA ALA A 56 17.24 -3.67 5.34
C ALA A 56 15.81 -3.84 5.91
N THR A 57 15.57 -3.50 7.18
CA THR A 57 14.22 -3.56 7.76
C THR A 57 13.24 -2.63 7.03
N HIS A 58 13.70 -1.45 6.62
CA HIS A 58 12.92 -0.49 5.84
C HIS A 58 12.49 -1.07 4.48
N LEU A 59 13.37 -1.82 3.80
CA LEU A 59 12.98 -2.47 2.54
C LEU A 59 11.92 -3.56 2.75
N ARG A 60 12.03 -4.34 3.85
CA ARG A 60 10.99 -5.32 4.21
C ARG A 60 9.65 -4.66 4.53
N ALA A 61 9.67 -3.55 5.27
CA ALA A 61 8.48 -2.77 5.57
C ALA A 61 7.85 -2.17 4.30
N ALA A 62 8.67 -1.67 3.37
CA ALA A 62 8.21 -1.18 2.08
C ALA A 62 7.54 -2.28 1.24
N MET A 63 8.12 -3.49 1.21
CA MET A 63 7.51 -4.64 0.52
C MET A 63 6.18 -5.05 1.15
N GLY A 64 6.09 -5.16 2.49
CA GLY A 64 4.83 -5.49 3.16
C GLY A 64 3.73 -4.46 2.91
N ALA A 65 4.08 -3.16 2.86
CA ALA A 65 3.13 -2.12 2.49
C ALA A 65 2.66 -2.23 1.02
N LEU A 66 3.48 -2.78 0.11
CA LEU A 66 3.07 -3.07 -1.26
C LEU A 66 2.26 -4.37 -1.38
N ASP A 67 2.45 -5.33 -0.48
CA ASP A 67 1.62 -6.54 -0.42
C ASP A 67 0.17 -6.19 -0.02
N ASP A 68 0.00 -5.26 0.93
CA ASP A 68 -1.31 -4.67 1.28
C ASP A 68 -2.01 -4.02 0.07
N LEU A 69 -1.24 -3.45 -0.87
CA LEU A 69 -1.74 -2.79 -2.08
C LEU A 69 -2.26 -3.80 -3.12
N ILE A 70 -1.61 -4.96 -3.25
CA ILE A 70 -1.97 -5.98 -4.24
C ILE A 70 -3.15 -6.83 -3.76
N GLY A 71 -3.45 -6.80 -2.46
CA GLY A 71 -4.65 -7.39 -1.90
C GLY A 71 -4.47 -8.87 -1.58
N VAL A 72 -3.78 -9.15 -0.47
CA VAL A 72 -4.31 -10.21 0.40
C VAL A 72 -5.61 -9.63 0.97
N VAL A 73 -6.72 -9.85 0.27
CA VAL A 73 -8.04 -9.50 0.78
C VAL A 73 -8.23 -10.24 2.09
N THR A 74 -8.22 -9.52 3.21
CA THR A 74 -8.48 -10.14 4.51
C THR A 74 -9.97 -10.46 4.62
N PRO A 75 -10.36 -11.53 5.31
CA PRO A 75 -11.77 -11.83 5.55
C PRO A 75 -12.54 -10.65 6.16
N ASP A 76 -11.88 -9.84 7.00
CA ASP A 76 -12.47 -8.64 7.61
C ASP A 76 -12.89 -7.59 6.57
N ASP A 77 -12.13 -7.44 5.47
CA ASP A 77 -12.49 -6.54 4.37
C ASP A 77 -13.74 -7.00 3.62
N VAL A 78 -13.95 -8.32 3.55
CA VAL A 78 -15.17 -8.91 2.98
C VAL A 78 -16.33 -8.72 3.95
N LEU A 79 -16.11 -8.91 5.25
CA LEU A 79 -17.14 -8.76 6.28
C LEU A 79 -17.63 -7.32 6.36
N ASP A 80 -16.73 -6.33 6.39
CA ASP A 80 -17.10 -4.90 6.41
C ASP A 80 -17.94 -4.53 5.18
N ARG A 81 -17.64 -5.10 4.01
CA ARG A 81 -18.40 -4.87 2.77
C ARG A 81 -19.78 -5.55 2.79
N VAL A 82 -19.87 -6.76 3.33
CA VAL A 82 -21.15 -7.46 3.54
C VAL A 82 -22.04 -6.64 4.47
N PHE A 83 -21.50 -6.21 5.62
CA PHE A 83 -22.26 -5.47 6.63
C PHE A 83 -22.55 -4.01 6.25
N ALA A 84 -21.72 -3.38 5.41
CA ALA A 84 -22.00 -2.03 4.89
C ALA A 84 -23.24 -1.96 3.97
N SER A 85 -23.63 -3.08 3.35
CA SER A 85 -24.86 -3.17 2.53
C SER A 85 -26.12 -3.47 3.35
N PHE A 86 -25.98 -3.88 4.61
CA PHE A 86 -27.10 -3.99 5.53
C PHE A 86 -27.33 -2.63 6.18
N CYS A 87 -28.25 -1.84 5.60
CA CYS A 87 -28.95 -0.85 6.42
C CYS A 87 -29.60 -1.59 7.59
N VAL A 88 -29.02 -1.47 8.78
CA VAL A 88 -29.74 -1.67 10.05
C VAL A 88 -30.88 -0.66 10.04
N GLY A 89 -32.09 -1.11 9.70
CA GLY A 89 -33.18 -0.18 9.44
C GLY A 89 -34.55 -0.76 9.14
N LYS A 90 -34.88 -1.99 9.56
CA LYS A 90 -36.21 -2.35 10.08
C LYS A 90 -36.19 -3.69 10.80
#